data_AF-A0A5C1AB57-F1
#
_entry.id   AF-A0A5C1AB57-F1
#
_cell.length_a   1.000
_cell.length_b   1.000
_cell.length_c   1.000
_cell.angle_alpha   90.00
_cell.angle_beta   90.00
_cell.angle_gamma   90.00
#
_symmetry.space_group_name_H-M   'P 1'
#
loop_
_entity.id
_entity.type
_entity.pdbx_description
1 polymer ?
#
loop_
_entity_poly.entity_id
_entity_poly.type
_entity_poly.pdbx_seq_one_letter_code
_entity_poly.pdbx_strand_id
1 'polypeptide(L)'
;MTIPTGIATIAACAALFAGIGGGIGWALGTYSPGYYRSVFRGGNEPWFDPVAVGVGQGLTQGVVGGVAVGVIVVAVFAWRDSRIRHLSARGTDSTRRYDTYPD
;
A
#
# COMPACT_ATOMS: atom_id res chain seq x y z
N MET A 1 -12.37 -3.02 -12.22
CA MET A 1 -10.95 -2.67 -12.08
C MET A 1 -10.13 -3.62 -12.93
N THR A 2 -9.18 -3.12 -13.73
CA THR A 2 -8.32 -3.98 -14.56
C THR A 2 -7.01 -4.28 -13.83
N ILE A 3 -6.33 -5.37 -14.19
CA ILE A 3 -5.06 -5.80 -13.57
C ILE A 3 -3.99 -4.68 -13.63
N PRO A 4 -3.80 -3.97 -14.77
CA PRO A 4 -2.82 -2.88 -14.84
C PRO A 4 -3.12 -1.75 -13.85
N THR A 5 -4.39 -1.39 -13.66
CA THR A 5 -4.78 -0.34 -12.70
C THR A 5 -4.45 -0.76 -11.27
N GLY A 6 -4.66 -2.03 -10.90
CA GLY A 6 -4.32 -2.53 -9.57
C GLY A 6 -2.83 -2.55 -9.29
N ILE A 7 -2.04 -3.01 -10.24
CA ILE A 7 -0.57 -2.98 -10.12
C ILE A 7 -0.09 -1.52 -9.98
N ALA A 8 -0.64 -0.60 -10.77
CA ALA A 8 -0.31 0.82 -10.69
C ALA A 8 -0.68 1.43 -9.33
N THR A 9 -1.84 1.08 -8.76
CA THR A 9 -2.23 1.54 -7.41
C THR A 9 -1.27 1.04 -6.35
N ILE A 10 -0.89 -0.24 -6.37
CA ILE A 10 0.06 -0.81 -5.42
C ILE A 10 1.43 -0.13 -5.54
N ALA A 11 1.92 0.05 -6.77
CA ALA A 11 3.18 0.72 -7.03
C ALA A 11 3.18 2.19 -6.57
N ALA A 12 2.08 2.91 -6.80
CA ALA A 12 1.92 4.29 -6.33
C ALA A 12 1.92 4.38 -4.80
N CYS A 13 1.19 3.49 -4.11
CA CYS A 13 1.21 3.43 -2.66
C CYS A 13 2.61 3.08 -2.12
N ALA A 14 3.28 2.10 -2.72
CA ALA A 14 4.65 1.72 -2.36
C ALA A 14 5.61 2.90 -2.50
N ALA A 15 5.58 3.61 -3.63
CA ALA A 15 6.45 4.76 -3.87
C ALA A 15 6.18 5.93 -2.91
N LEU A 16 4.90 6.23 -2.64
CA LEU A 16 4.50 7.28 -1.70
C LEU A 16 5.03 6.98 -0.29
N PHE A 17 4.75 5.79 0.23
CA PHE A 17 5.17 5.42 1.57
C PHE A 17 6.69 5.23 1.66
N ALA A 18 7.35 4.76 0.61
CA ALA A 18 8.81 4.74 0.53
C ALA A 18 9.38 6.15 0.65
N GLY A 19 8.83 7.13 -0.08
CA GLY A 19 9.25 8.53 0.02
C GLY A 19 9.07 9.11 1.42
N ILE A 20 7.90 8.88 2.04
CA ILE A 20 7.61 9.33 3.40
C ILE A 20 8.54 8.65 4.42
N GLY A 21 8.63 7.33 4.37
CA GLY A 21 9.47 6.55 5.28
C GLY A 21 10.95 6.90 5.13
N GLY A 22 11.44 7.01 3.89
CA GLY A 22 12.81 7.45 3.60
C GLY A 22 13.10 8.86 4.10
N GLY A 23 12.15 9.79 3.95
CA GLY A 23 12.25 11.14 4.48
C GLY A 23 12.31 11.18 6.01
N ILE A 24 11.44 10.42 6.69
CA ILE A 24 11.46 10.28 8.16
C ILE A 24 12.77 9.64 8.62
N GLY A 25 13.21 8.58 7.93
CA GLY A 25 14.45 7.87 8.20
C GLY A 25 15.68 8.78 8.09
N TRP A 26 15.75 9.58 7.01
CA TRP A 26 16.76 10.61 6.80
C TRP A 26 16.75 11.67 7.91
N ALA A 27 15.56 12.18 8.26
CA ALA A 27 15.40 13.17 9.31
C ALA A 27 15.87 12.64 10.67
N LEU A 28 15.49 11.41 11.04
CA LEU A 28 15.94 10.78 12.28
C LEU A 28 17.46 10.55 12.28
N GLY A 29 18.04 10.14 11.16
CA GLY A 29 19.47 9.92 11.04
C GLY A 29 20.27 11.21 11.17
N THR A 30 19.71 12.32 10.68
CA THR A 30 20.34 13.65 10.66
C THR A 30 20.18 14.38 11.99
N TYR A 31 18.95 14.43 12.53
CA TYR A 31 18.64 15.23 13.72
C TYR A 31 18.77 14.44 15.03
N SER A 32 18.68 13.11 14.98
CA SER A 32 18.77 12.25 16.17
C SER A 32 19.67 11.04 15.92
N PRO A 33 20.95 11.23 15.54
CA PRO A 33 21.87 10.11 15.28
C PRO A 33 22.02 9.18 16.49
N GLY A 34 21.90 9.72 17.71
CA GLY A 34 21.93 8.96 18.96
C GLY A 34 20.81 7.91 19.08
N TYR A 35 19.66 8.12 18.43
CA TYR A 35 18.58 7.13 18.38
C TYR A 35 19.07 5.84 17.70
N TYR A 36 19.58 5.95 16.47
CA TYR A 36 20.09 4.79 15.74
C TYR A 36 21.31 4.17 16.44
N ARG A 37 22.17 4.98 17.06
CA ARG A 37 23.30 4.46 17.83
C ARG A 37 22.90 3.64 19.05
N SER A 38 21.77 3.98 19.69
CA SER A 38 21.24 3.24 20.84
C SER A 38 20.46 1.98 20.46
N VAL A 39 19.79 2.01 19.30
CA VAL A 39 18.96 0.90 18.81
C VAL A 39 19.82 -0.21 18.19
N PHE A 40 20.90 0.14 17.51
CA PHE A 40 21.80 -0.82 16.88
C PHE A 40 22.96 -1.18 17.82
N ARG A 41 23.19 -2.48 18.04
CA ARG A 41 24.27 -3.00 18.90
C ARG A 41 25.68 -2.52 18.48
N GLY A 42 25.89 -2.23 17.20
CA GLY A 42 27.13 -1.66 16.63
C GLY A 42 27.10 -0.13 16.44
N GLY A 43 26.15 0.58 17.06
CA GLY A 43 25.92 1.99 16.82
C GLY A 43 27.10 2.93 17.15
N ASN A 44 28.03 2.48 17.99
CA ASN A 44 29.24 3.25 18.35
C ASN A 44 30.45 2.91 17.47
N GLU A 45 30.30 2.05 16.47
CA GLU A 45 31.38 1.72 15.56
C GLU A 45 31.72 2.92 14.66
N PRO A 46 33.01 3.18 14.36
CA PRO A 46 33.42 4.32 13.54
C PRO A 46 32.83 4.33 12.12
N TRP A 47 32.47 3.16 11.61
CA TRP A 47 31.85 2.97 10.29
C TRP A 47 30.31 3.04 10.32
N PHE A 48 29.72 3.26 11.49
CA PHE A 48 28.27 3.35 11.62
C PHE A 48 27.77 4.72 11.16
N ASP A 49 27.07 4.73 10.02
CA ASP A 49 26.38 5.91 9.50
C ASP A 49 24.88 5.86 9.85
N PRO A 50 24.42 6.64 10.86
CA PRO A 50 23.02 6.67 11.26
C PRO A 50 22.08 7.22 10.18
N VAL A 51 22.58 8.04 9.24
CA VAL A 51 21.79 8.56 8.13
C VAL A 51 21.52 7.47 7.11
N ALA A 52 22.54 6.73 6.69
CA ALA A 52 22.38 5.61 5.76
C ALA A 52 21.46 4.52 6.33
N VAL A 53 21.61 4.19 7.62
CA VAL A 53 20.73 3.24 8.31
C VAL A 53 19.30 3.74 8.37
N GLY A 54 19.10 5.01 8.73
CA GLY A 54 17.78 5.61 8.81
C GLY A 54 17.07 5.64 7.45
N VAL A 55 17.76 6.07 6.39
CA VAL A 55 17.23 6.05 5.02
C VAL A 55 16.89 4.62 4.59
N GLY A 56 17.79 3.66 4.81
CA GLY A 56 17.56 2.26 4.44
C GLY A 56 16.35 1.64 5.16
N GLN A 57 16.23 1.86 6.47
CA GLN A 57 15.08 1.41 7.24
C GLN A 57 13.79 2.12 6.81
N GLY A 58 13.85 3.44 6.64
CA GLY A 58 12.72 4.25 6.22
C GLY A 58 12.16 3.83 4.86
N LEU A 59 13.04 3.62 3.87
CA LEU A 59 12.66 3.17 2.54
C LEU A 59 12.04 1.77 2.57
N THR A 60 12.68 0.82 3.27
CA THR A 60 12.18 -0.57 3.33
C THR A 60 10.84 -0.68 4.05
N GLN A 61 10.70 -0.04 5.21
CA GLN A 61 9.43 0.01 5.94
C GLN A 61 8.34 0.75 5.16
N GLY A 62 8.72 1.83 4.49
CA GLY A 62 7.83 2.58 3.60
C GLY A 62 7.32 1.73 2.43
N VAL A 63 8.19 1.00 1.72
CA VAL A 63 7.78 0.10 0.63
C VAL A 63 6.83 -0.98 1.14
N VAL A 64 7.19 -1.66 2.24
CA VAL A 64 6.36 -2.76 2.80
C VAL A 64 4.99 -2.24 3.23
N GLY A 65 4.94 -1.12 3.96
CA GLY A 65 3.70 -0.48 4.38
C GLY A 65 2.85 -0.03 3.18
N GLY A 66 3.48 0.61 2.19
CA GLY A 66 2.81 1.06 0.98
C GLY A 66 2.23 -0.07 0.14
N VAL A 67 2.95 -1.19 0.01
CA VAL A 67 2.43 -2.40 -0.65
C VAL A 67 1.23 -2.96 0.10
N ALA A 68 1.31 -3.08 1.43
CA ALA A 68 0.21 -3.58 2.25
C ALA A 68 -1.06 -2.72 2.09
N VAL A 69 -0.91 -1.39 2.19
CA VAL A 69 -2.01 -0.44 1.97
C VAL A 69 -2.56 -0.54 0.55
N GLY A 70 -1.67 -0.58 -0.45
CA GLY A 70 -2.05 -0.75 -1.86
C GLY A 70 -2.90 -2.00 -2.08
N VAL A 71 -2.48 -3.15 -1.54
CA VAL A 71 -3.23 -4.41 -1.64
C VAL A 71 -4.61 -4.29 -1.00
N ILE A 72 -4.72 -3.68 0.18
CA ILE A 72 -6.02 -3.45 0.85
C ILE A 72 -6.93 -2.60 -0.02
N VAL A 73 -6.42 -1.50 -0.58
CA VAL A 73 -7.19 -0.62 -1.48
C VAL A 73 -7.68 -1.40 -2.70
N VAL A 74 -6.80 -2.13 -3.39
CA VAL A 74 -7.17 -2.96 -4.54
C VAL A 74 -8.23 -3.99 -4.16
N ALA A 75 -8.09 -4.66 -3.01
CA ALA A 75 -9.06 -5.66 -2.54
C ALA A 75 -10.44 -5.05 -2.30
N VAL A 76 -10.51 -3.88 -1.65
CA VAL A 76 -11.77 -3.16 -1.41
C VAL A 76 -12.45 -2.76 -2.73
N PHE A 77 -11.69 -2.23 -3.69
CA PHE A 77 -12.24 -1.86 -5.01
C PHE A 77 -12.71 -3.09 -5.80
N ALA A 78 -11.93 -4.17 -5.81
CA ALA A 78 -12.30 -5.41 -6.46
C ALA A 78 -13.58 -6.03 -5.85
N TRP A 79 -13.71 -5.96 -4.52
CA TRP A 79 -14.90 -6.43 -3.81
C TRP A 79 -16.14 -5.56 -4.10
N ARG A 80 -15.98 -4.23 -4.16
CA ARG A 80 -17.07 -3.33 -4.54
C ARG A 80 -17.56 -3.61 -5.96
N ASP A 81 -16.63 -3.77 -6.91
CA ASP A 81 -16.96 -4.05 -8.30
C ASP A 81 -17.70 -5.39 -8.46
N SER A 82 -17.27 -6.43 -7.74
CA SER A 82 -17.96 -7.73 -7.78
C SER A 82 -19.37 -7.63 -7.18
N ARG A 83 -19.55 -6.91 -6.07
CA ARG A 83 -20.88 -6.70 -5.46
C ARG A 83 -21.85 -5.98 -6.40
N ILE A 84 -21.41 -4.93 -7.09
CA ILE A 84 -22.26 -4.19 -8.03
C ILE A 84 -22.66 -5.09 -9.21
N ARG A 85 -21.73 -5.87 -9.76
CA ARG A 85 -22.01 -6.81 -10.86
C ARG A 85 -23.04 -7.89 -10.48
N HIS A 86 -22.95 -8.42 -9.26
CA HIS A 86 -23.93 -9.40 -8.77
C HIS A 86 -25.34 -8.83 -8.61
N LEU A 87 -25.47 -7.56 -8.20
CA LEU A 87 -26.76 -6.89 -8.10
C LEU A 87 -27.38 -6.64 -9.48
N SER A 88 -26.58 -6.18 -10.45
CA SER A 88 -27.06 -5.97 -11.83
C SER A 88 -27.49 -7.29 -12.50
N ALA A 89 -26.77 -8.39 -12.27
CA ALA A 89 -27.13 -9.69 -12.83
C ALA A 89 -28.47 -10.23 -12.30
N ARG A 90 -28.79 -10.00 -11.01
CA ARG A 90 -30.07 -10.41 -10.43
C ARG A 90 -31.26 -9.58 -10.94
N GLY A 91 -31.06 -8.28 -11.17
CA GLY A 91 -32.11 -7.41 -11.70
C GLY A 91 -32.56 -7.78 -13.11
N THR A 92 -31.61 -8.07 -14.00
CA THR A 92 -31.91 -8.47 -15.39
C THR A 92 -32.67 -9.80 -15.48
N ASP A 93 -32.39 -10.74 -14.58
CA ASP A 93 -33.10 -12.04 -14.55
C ASP A 93 -34.56 -11.88 -14.12
N SER A 94 -34.85 -10.97 -13.16
CA SER A 94 -36.23 -10.68 -12.78
C SER A 94 -37.05 -10.07 -13.92
N THR A 95 -36.51 -9.10 -14.66
CA THR A 95 -37.24 -8.45 -15.76
C THR A 95 -37.54 -9.42 -16.89
N ARG A 96 -36.56 -10.25 -17.27
CA ARG A 96 -36.73 -11.23 -18.34
C ARG A 96 -37.80 -12.29 -18.01
N ARG A 97 -37.97 -12.60 -16.73
CA ARG A 97 -38.98 -13.57 -16.26
C ARG A 97 -40.41 -13.03 -16.35
N TYR A 98 -40.62 -11.71 -16.20
CA TYR A 98 -41.94 -11.08 -16.34
C TYR A 98 -42.39 -11.01 -17.80
N ASP A 99 -41.49 -10.74 -18.74
CA ASP A 99 -41.83 -10.67 -20.17
C ASP A 99 -42.25 -12.02 -20.80
N THR A 100 -42.02 -13.14 -20.11
CA THR A 100 -42.34 -14.49 -20.64
C THR A 100 -43.74 -14.98 -20.28
N TYR A 101 -44.50 -14.23 -19.47
CA TYR A 101 -45.91 -14.51 -19.17
C TYR A 101 -46.79 -13.37 -19.71
N PRO A 102 -47.25 -13.46 -20.97
CA PRO A 102 -48.34 -12.61 -21.46
C PRO A 102 -49.67 -13.11 -20.87
N ASP A 103 -50.43 -12.18 -20.28
CA ASP A 103 -51.81 -12.36 -19.81
C ASP A 103 -52.79 -12.64 -20.98
#